data_AF-A0A550GVJ4-F1
#
_entry.id   AF-A0A550GVJ4-F1
#
_cell.length_a   1.000
_cell.length_b   1.000
_cell.length_c   1.000
_cell.angle_alpha   90.00
_cell.angle_beta   90.00
_cell.angle_gamma   90.00
#
_symmetry.space_group_name_H-M   'P 1'
#
loop_
_entity.id
_entity.type
_entity.pdbx_description
1 polymer ?
#
loop_
_entity_poly.entity_id
_entity_poly.type
_entity_poly.pdbx_seq_one_letter_code
_entity_poly.pdbx_strand_id
1 'polypeptide(L)'
;MSESCIFCKIVQKKAPASIVYEDKKVVAFLSIQPINVGHTLVVPKEHYEDIHDIPEEEVSYLYKIVRKLAPAVKKAVEAEGIRIVQNNGEAAGQVIFHLH
;
A
#
# COMPACT_ATOMS: atom_id res chain seq x y z
N MET A 1 15.74 -0.96 -0.13
CA MET A 1 15.29 -1.04 -1.55
C MET A 1 15.74 -2.38 -2.14
N SER A 2 14.82 -3.14 -2.74
CA SER A 2 15.11 -4.45 -3.38
C SER A 2 14.84 -4.39 -4.90
N GLU A 3 15.80 -4.83 -5.72
CA GLU A 3 15.68 -4.79 -7.20
C GLU A 3 14.70 -5.81 -7.77
N SER A 4 14.39 -6.89 -7.02
CA SER A 4 13.40 -7.89 -7.42
C SER A 4 11.97 -7.50 -7.04
N CYS A 5 11.79 -6.56 -6.10
CA CYS A 5 10.48 -6.14 -5.61
C CYS A 5 9.77 -5.21 -6.62
N ILE A 6 8.56 -5.60 -7.05
CA ILE A 6 7.74 -4.78 -7.97
C ILE A 6 7.31 -3.46 -7.35
N PHE A 7 7.05 -3.40 -6.03
CA PHE A 7 6.67 -2.15 -5.36
C PHE A 7 7.86 -1.19 -5.23
N CYS A 8 9.08 -1.68 -4.99
CA CYS A 8 10.28 -0.85 -5.10
C CYS A 8 10.42 -0.25 -6.50
N LYS A 9 10.13 -1.02 -7.57
CA LYS A 9 10.13 -0.49 -8.94
C LYS A 9 9.08 0.60 -9.16
N ILE A 10 7.88 0.46 -8.58
CA ILE A 10 6.84 1.49 -8.61
C ILE A 10 7.28 2.75 -7.87
N VAL A 11 7.82 2.62 -6.66
CA VAL A 11 8.36 3.73 -5.85
C VAL A 11 9.45 4.48 -6.61
N GLN A 12 10.32 3.75 -7.32
CA GLN A 12 11.40 4.30 -8.15
C GLN A 12 10.93 4.79 -9.53
N LYS A 13 9.62 4.74 -9.83
CA LYS A 13 9.04 5.10 -11.15
C LYS A 13 9.58 4.27 -12.32
N LYS A 14 10.15 3.09 -12.04
CA LYS A 14 10.64 2.11 -13.02
C LYS A 14 9.53 1.16 -13.52
N ALA A 15 8.39 1.13 -12.85
CA ALA A 15 7.20 0.40 -13.27
C ALA A 15 5.97 1.33 -13.28
N PRO A 16 5.03 1.16 -14.22
CA PRO A 16 3.82 1.99 -14.28
C PRO A 16 2.88 1.69 -13.11
N ALA A 17 2.24 2.73 -12.58
CA ALA A 17 1.20 2.61 -11.57
C ALA A 17 0.24 3.80 -11.63
N SER A 18 -1.04 3.57 -11.34
CA SER A 18 -2.02 4.64 -11.15
C SER A 18 -1.90 5.18 -9.73
N ILE A 19 -1.00 6.14 -9.53
CA ILE A 19 -0.71 6.75 -8.22
C ILE A 19 -1.84 7.70 -7.85
N VAL A 20 -2.43 7.48 -6.66
CA VAL A 20 -3.51 8.29 -6.10
C VAL A 20 -3.02 9.19 -4.94
N TYR A 21 -1.86 8.87 -4.37
CA TYR A 21 -1.21 9.67 -3.33
C TYR A 21 0.29 9.41 -3.32
N GLU A 22 1.09 10.45 -3.09
CA GLU A 22 2.52 10.31 -2.88
C GLU A 22 3.03 11.42 -1.96
N ASP A 23 3.86 11.05 -0.99
CA ASP A 23 4.63 12.00 -0.19
C ASP A 23 6.09 11.52 -0.01
N LYS A 24 6.79 12.06 0.99
CA LYS A 24 8.19 11.71 1.25
C LYS A 24 8.39 10.27 1.76
N LYS A 25 7.39 9.67 2.42
CA LYS A 25 7.49 8.36 3.09
C LYS A 25 6.57 7.30 2.50
N VAL A 26 5.48 7.67 1.83
CA VAL A 26 4.43 6.73 1.39
C VAL A 26 4.06 7.00 -0.06
N VAL A 27 3.73 5.93 -0.79
CA VAL A 27 3.03 5.98 -2.08
C VAL A 27 1.76 5.14 -1.97
N ALA A 28 0.66 5.62 -2.54
CA ALA A 28 -0.55 4.83 -2.70
C ALA A 28 -0.98 4.80 -4.16
N PHE A 29 -1.39 3.63 -4.62
CA PHE A 29 -1.75 3.39 -6.02
C PHE A 29 -2.82 2.30 -6.13
N LEU A 30 -3.51 2.29 -7.26
CA LEU A 30 -4.55 1.28 -7.53
C LEU A 30 -3.90 -0.08 -7.83
N SER A 31 -4.49 -1.16 -7.29
CA SER A 31 -4.08 -2.52 -7.65
C SER A 31 -4.42 -2.81 -9.11
N ILE A 32 -3.49 -3.43 -9.84
CA ILE A 32 -3.72 -3.95 -11.20
C ILE A 32 -4.63 -5.18 -11.22
N GLN A 33 -4.79 -5.85 -10.07
CA GLN A 33 -5.70 -6.97 -9.85
C GLN A 33 -6.68 -6.57 -8.73
N PRO A 34 -7.64 -5.68 -9.02
CA PRO A 34 -8.57 -5.18 -8.00
C PRO A 34 -9.54 -6.28 -7.55
N ILE A 35 -9.74 -6.43 -6.24
CA ILE A 35 -10.80 -7.28 -5.69
C ILE A 35 -12.15 -6.58 -5.86
N ASN A 36 -12.18 -5.26 -5.62
CA ASN A 36 -13.33 -4.38 -5.80
C ASN A 36 -12.87 -3.07 -6.46
N VAL A 37 -13.81 -2.31 -7.02
CA VAL A 37 -13.54 -0.97 -7.57
C VAL A 37 -12.94 -0.08 -6.46
N GLY A 38 -11.85 0.63 -6.78
CA GLY A 38 -11.12 1.46 -5.81
C GLY A 38 -10.11 0.71 -4.94
N HIS A 39 -9.84 -0.58 -5.19
CA HIS A 39 -8.79 -1.33 -4.48
C HIS A 39 -7.44 -0.59 -4.55
N THR A 40 -7.03 -0.01 -3.43
CA THR A 40 -5.89 0.88 -3.31
C THR A 40 -4.88 0.26 -2.34
N LEU A 41 -3.63 0.19 -2.75
CA LEU A 41 -2.50 -0.26 -1.94
C LEU A 41 -1.78 0.95 -1.36
N VAL A 42 -1.39 0.92 -0.08
CA VAL A 42 -0.69 2.01 0.61
C VAL A 42 0.65 1.47 1.10
N VAL A 43 1.74 1.93 0.50
CA VAL A 43 3.04 1.28 0.60
C VAL A 43 4.08 2.28 1.12
N PRO A 44 4.91 1.94 2.13
CA PRO A 44 6.05 2.75 2.51
C PRO A 44 7.05 2.82 1.34
N LYS A 45 7.71 3.96 1.15
CA LYS A 45 8.74 4.12 0.12
C LYS A 45 9.95 3.25 0.45
N GLU A 46 10.34 3.20 1.72
CA GLU A 46 11.32 2.21 2.18
C GLU A 46 10.76 0.79 2.13
N HIS A 47 11.67 -0.16 1.95
CA HIS A 47 11.31 -1.56 1.80
C HIS A 47 11.38 -2.26 3.15
N TYR A 48 10.21 -2.68 3.62
CA TYR A 48 10.01 -3.56 4.77
C TYR A 48 9.23 -4.76 4.27
N GLU A 49 9.65 -5.99 4.59
CA GLU A 49 8.96 -7.17 4.04
C GLU A 49 7.54 -7.23 4.58
N ASP A 50 7.37 -7.05 5.88
CA ASP A 50 6.08 -7.11 6.56
C ASP A 50 6.04 -6.22 7.84
N ILE A 51 5.03 -6.42 8.71
CA ILE A 51 4.80 -5.62 9.91
C ILE A 51 5.89 -5.78 10.98
N HIS A 52 6.66 -6.86 10.92
CA HIS A 52 7.68 -7.19 11.92
C HIS A 52 8.98 -6.40 11.71
N ASP A 53 9.23 -5.92 10.48
CA ASP A 53 10.47 -5.22 10.10
C ASP A 53 10.36 -3.70 10.14
N ILE A 54 9.14 -3.16 10.08
CA ILE A 54 8.91 -1.71 9.97
C ILE A 54 9.05 -1.02 11.34
N PRO A 55 9.80 0.11 11.43
CA PRO A 55 9.87 0.89 12.67
C PRO A 55 8.52 1.46 13.10
N GLU A 56 8.29 1.56 14.41
CA GLU A 56 7.01 2.01 15.00
C GLU A 56 6.53 3.37 14.47
N GLU A 57 7.45 4.32 14.29
CA GLU A 57 7.13 5.64 13.77
C GLU A 57 6.68 5.61 12.30
N GLU A 58 7.24 4.68 11.52
CA GLU A 58 6.92 4.56 10.10
C GLU A 58 5.59 3.87 9.87
N VAL A 59 5.29 2.79 10.61
CA VAL A 59 3.97 2.14 10.56
C VAL A 59 2.87 3.09 11.05
N SER A 60 3.15 3.88 12.09
CA SER A 60 2.22 4.91 12.57
C SER A 60 1.94 5.96 11.50
N TYR A 61 2.97 6.41 10.78
CA TYR A 61 2.79 7.35 9.67
C TYR A 61 2.01 6.73 8.51
N LEU A 62 2.31 5.48 8.15
CA LEU A 62 1.60 4.74 7.10
C LEU A 62 0.09 4.66 7.39
N TYR A 63 -0.29 4.25 8.60
CA TYR A 63 -1.70 4.14 8.98
C TYR A 63 -2.40 5.50 9.11
N LYS A 64 -1.66 6.57 9.42
CA LYS A 64 -2.19 7.94 9.30
C LYS A 64 -2.59 8.27 7.86
N ILE A 65 -1.80 7.82 6.87
CA ILE A 65 -2.14 7.96 5.46
C ILE A 65 -3.33 7.07 5.09
N VAL A 66 -3.37 5.82 5.54
CA VAL A 66 -4.54 4.93 5.33
C VAL A 66 -5.83 5.60 5.85
N ARG A 67 -5.81 6.16 7.07
CA ARG A 67 -6.96 6.85 7.67
C ARG A 67 -7.41 8.07 6.85
N LYS A 68 -6.47 8.77 6.20
CA LYS A 68 -6.73 9.91 5.31
C LYS A 68 -7.36 9.46 3.98
N LEU A 69 -6.85 8.38 3.38
CA LEU A 69 -7.28 7.93 2.05
C LEU A 69 -8.59 7.12 2.09
N ALA A 70 -8.82 6.32 3.12
CA ALA A 70 -10.01 5.47 3.26
C ALA A 70 -11.35 6.19 2.96
N PRO A 71 -11.67 7.36 3.58
CA PRO A 71 -12.93 8.06 3.27
C PRO A 71 -12.96 8.64 1.85
N ALA A 72 -11.81 9.04 1.29
CA ALA A 72 -11.72 9.55 -0.07
C ALA A 72 -11.98 8.45 -1.11
N VAL A 73 -11.37 7.27 -0.92
CA VAL A 73 -11.62 6.09 -1.75
C VAL A 73 -13.08 5.67 -1.67
N LYS A 74 -13.62 5.51 -0.44
CA LYS A 74 -15.03 5.15 -0.22
C LYS A 74 -15.98 6.08 -0.97
N LYS A 75 -15.76 7.40 -0.86
CA LYS A 75 -16.58 8.41 -1.54
C LYS A 75 -16.44 8.36 -3.06
N ALA A 76 -15.21 8.20 -3.57
CA ALA A 76 -14.94 8.21 -5.01
C ALA A 76 -15.60 7.06 -5.76
N VAL A 77 -15.86 5.94 -5.08
CA VAL A 77 -16.49 4.75 -5.67
C VAL A 77 -17.89 4.47 -5.11
N GLU A 78 -18.47 5.42 -4.38
CA GLU A 78 -19.80 5.33 -3.78
C GLU A 78 -20.04 4.06 -2.94
N ALA A 79 -18.99 3.56 -2.28
CA ALA A 79 -19.04 2.31 -1.53
C ALA A 79 -19.75 2.48 -0.17
N GLU A 80 -20.49 1.46 0.27
CA GLU A 80 -21.17 1.44 1.57
C GLU A 80 -20.21 1.21 2.75
N GLY A 81 -19.09 0.52 2.50
CA GLY A 81 -18.08 0.16 3.51
C GLY A 81 -16.67 0.09 2.93
N ILE A 82 -15.68 -0.09 3.81
CA ILE A 82 -14.29 -0.30 3.43
C ILE A 82 -13.67 -1.38 4.32
N ARG A 83 -12.85 -2.25 3.71
CA ARG A 83 -12.05 -3.24 4.41
C ARG A 83 -10.58 -2.81 4.33
N ILE A 84 -9.91 -2.76 5.47
CA ILE A 84 -8.45 -2.56 5.55
C ILE A 84 -7.85 -3.93 5.88
N VAL A 85 -6.92 -4.38 5.05
CA VAL A 85 -6.25 -5.69 5.19
C VAL A 85 -4.77 -5.47 5.00
N GLN A 86 -3.98 -6.15 5.82
CA GLN A 86 -2.53 -6.15 5.78
C GLN A 86 -2.11 -7.59 6.11
N ASN A 87 -1.44 -8.27 5.18
CA ASN A 87 -1.03 -9.67 5.32
C ASN A 87 0.48 -9.75 5.64
N ASN A 88 0.86 -10.62 6.59
CA ASN A 88 2.24 -10.84 7.02
C ASN A 88 2.61 -12.31 6.87
N GLY A 89 3.55 -12.62 5.98
CA GLY A 89 3.97 -13.97 5.65
C GLY A 89 3.05 -14.69 4.66
N GLU A 90 3.63 -15.66 3.94
CA GLU A 90 2.95 -16.44 2.89
C GLU A 90 1.71 -17.16 3.43
N ALA A 91 1.79 -17.72 4.64
CA ALA A 91 0.68 -18.43 5.28
C ALA A 91 -0.55 -17.52 5.56
N ALA A 92 -0.35 -16.21 5.65
CA ALA A 92 -1.42 -15.22 5.78
C ALA A 92 -1.88 -14.65 4.42
N GLY A 93 -1.35 -15.17 3.30
CA GLY A 93 -1.67 -14.72 1.95
C GLY A 93 -0.90 -13.49 1.48
N GLN A 94 0.28 -13.22 2.05
CA GLN A 94 1.20 -12.22 1.50
C GLN A 94 1.88 -12.77 0.24
N VAL A 95 1.71 -12.08 -0.89
CA VAL A 95 2.31 -12.48 -2.19
C VAL A 95 3.38 -11.50 -2.69
N ILE A 96 3.34 -10.26 -2.22
CA ILE A 96 4.40 -9.27 -2.41
C ILE A 96 5.01 -8.97 -1.05
N PHE A 97 6.29 -9.35 -0.88
CA PHE A 97 7.08 -9.14 0.33
C PHE A 97 7.61 -7.69 0.38
N HIS A 98 6.66 -6.77 0.36
CA HIS A 98 6.84 -5.36 0.69
C HIS A 98 5.52 -4.94 1.33
N LEU A 99 5.58 -4.55 2.61
CA LEU A 99 4.41 -4.19 3.40
C LEU A 99 3.47 -3.23 2.64
N HIS A 100 2.17 -3.55 2.64
CA HIS A 100 1.13 -2.81 1.93
C HIS A 100 -0.25 -3.02 2.55
#